data_AF-A0A957V9I7-F1
#
_entry.id   AF-A0A957V9I7-F1
#
_cell.length_a   1.000
_cell.length_b   1.000
_cell.length_c   1.000
_cell.angle_alpha   90.00
_cell.angle_beta   90.00
_cell.angle_gamma   90.00
#
_symmetry.space_group_name_H-M   'P 1'
#
loop_
_entity.id
_entity.type
_entity.pdbx_description
1 polymer ?
#
loop_
_entity_poly.entity_id
_entity_poly.type
_entity_poly.pdbx_seq_one_letter_code
_entity_poly.pdbx_strand_id
1 'polypeptide(L)'
;MITSTKNQRIVDVRKLTQRKHRLRQNRFLVEGLQLLGLAVEAAGRPEMRGKIIPREIFYSEDLFSGDTAPHLLAALRALGGEAIAVAPHVL
;
A
#
# COMPACT_ATOMS: atom_id res chain seq x y z
N MET A 1 -13.91 3.52 -6.17
CA MET A 1 -12.94 2.96 -7.12
C MET A 1 -12.31 4.09 -7.92
N ILE A 2 -10.98 4.17 -8.01
CA ILE A 2 -10.26 5.18 -8.82
C ILE A 2 -9.96 4.61 -10.21
N THR A 3 -10.33 5.33 -11.25
CA THR A 3 -10.16 4.89 -12.65
C THR A 3 -9.26 5.81 -13.48
N SER A 4 -8.62 6.80 -12.85
CA SER A 4 -7.81 7.80 -13.54
C SER A 4 -6.43 7.91 -12.91
N THR A 5 -5.39 7.82 -13.72
CA THR A 5 -3.99 8.07 -13.33
C THR A 5 -3.74 9.53 -12.92
N LYS A 6 -4.64 10.44 -13.30
CA LYS A 6 -4.61 11.86 -12.91
C LYS A 6 -5.32 12.13 -11.58
N ASN A 7 -5.92 11.12 -10.94
CA ASN A 7 -6.52 11.29 -9.62
C ASN A 7 -5.46 11.77 -8.63
N GLN A 8 -5.79 12.81 -7.85
CA GLN A 8 -4.84 13.47 -6.95
C GLN A 8 -4.19 12.50 -5.95
N ARG A 9 -4.93 11.51 -5.42
CA ARG A 9 -4.38 10.49 -4.51
C ARG A 9 -3.28 9.67 -5.17
N ILE A 10 -3.50 9.23 -6.41
CA ILE A 10 -2.52 8.46 -7.19
C ILE A 10 -1.30 9.30 -7.52
N VAL A 11 -1.51 10.54 -7.97
CA VAL A 11 -0.44 11.49 -8.28
C VAL A 11 0.43 11.74 -7.04
N ASP A 12 -0.18 11.93 -5.87
CA ASP A 12 0.55 12.23 -4.64
C ASP A 12 1.33 11.04 -4.10
N VAL A 13 0.80 9.82 -4.26
CA VAL A 13 1.51 8.61 -3.86
C VAL A 13 2.66 8.30 -4.81
N ARG A 14 2.48 8.46 -6.13
CA ARG A 14 3.57 8.33 -7.11
C ARG A 14 4.72 9.30 -6.85
N LYS A 15 4.44 10.49 -6.32
CA LYS A 15 5.49 11.46 -5.90
C LYS A 15 6.38 10.93 -4.78
N LEU A 16 5.95 9.96 -3.97
CA LEU A 16 6.77 9.35 -2.90
C LEU A 16 7.96 8.55 -3.43
N THR A 17 8.03 8.27 -4.74
CA THR A 17 9.24 7.74 -5.38
C THR A 17 10.42 8.73 -5.34
N GLN A 18 10.13 10.04 -5.19
CA GLN A 18 11.15 11.08 -5.12
C GLN A 18 11.53 11.39 -3.66
N ARG A 19 12.84 11.47 -3.38
CA ARG A 19 13.39 11.71 -2.04
C ARG A 19 12.78 12.93 -1.33
N LYS A 20 12.64 14.06 -2.05
CA LYS A 20 12.08 15.31 -1.48
C LYS A 20 10.69 15.12 -0.88
N HIS A 21 9.84 14.34 -1.54
CA HIS A 21 8.47 14.11 -1.10
C HIS A 21 8.42 13.14 0.08
N ARG A 22 9.27 12.10 0.07
CA ARG A 22 9.40 11.19 1.23
C ARG A 22 9.83 11.90 2.50
N LEU A 23 10.90 12.69 2.41
CA LEU A 23 11.43 13.42 3.57
C LEU A 23 10.43 14.43 4.10
N ARG A 24 9.78 15.18 3.21
CA ARG A 24 8.77 16.18 3.60
C ARG A 24 7.57 15.56 4.29
N GLN A 25 7.14 14.37 3.88
CA GLN A 25 5.92 13.74 4.38
C GLN A 25 6.19 12.64 5.42
N ASN A 26 7.44 12.28 5.65
CA ASN A 26 7.88 11.11 6.41
C ASN A 26 7.11 9.84 6.02
N ARG A 27 6.99 9.62 4.70
CA ARG A 27 6.25 8.51 4.08
C ARG A 27 7.05 7.92 2.93
N PHE A 28 6.74 6.69 2.58
CA PHE A 28 7.30 6.02 1.41
C PHE A 28 6.25 5.13 0.76
N LEU A 29 6.44 4.86 -0.52
CA LEU A 29 5.65 3.91 -1.29
C LEU A 29 6.34 2.55 -1.25
N VAL A 30 5.54 1.49 -1.09
CA VAL A 30 5.98 0.09 -1.20
C VAL A 30 5.13 -0.59 -2.25
N GLU A 31 5.78 -1.33 -3.14
CA GLU A 31 5.16 -2.10 -4.21
C GLU A 31 5.70 -3.52 -4.18
N GLY A 32 4.90 -4.48 -4.67
CA GLY A 32 5.26 -5.89 -4.73
C GLY A 32 4.79 -6.71 -3.52
N LEU A 33 4.19 -7.87 -3.81
CA LEU A 33 3.57 -8.73 -2.81
C LEU A 33 4.56 -9.26 -1.76
N GLN A 34 5.80 -9.57 -2.17
CA GLN A 34 6.82 -10.07 -1.24
C GLN A 34 7.19 -9.04 -0.17
N LEU A 35 7.43 -7.78 -0.56
CA LEU A 35 7.76 -6.71 0.38
C LEU A 35 6.58 -6.40 1.31
N LEU A 36 5.36 -6.41 0.79
CA LEU A 36 4.15 -6.25 1.59
C LEU A 36 3.99 -7.39 2.61
N GLY A 37 4.28 -8.63 2.22
CA GLY A 37 4.30 -9.78 3.13
C GLY A 37 5.30 -9.61 4.25
N LEU A 38 6.55 -9.24 3.93
CA LEU A 38 7.56 -8.96 4.95
C LEU A 38 7.15 -7.83 5.90
N ALA A 39 6.48 -6.79 5.39
CA ALA A 39 5.98 -5.71 6.22
C ALA A 39 4.88 -6.16 7.19
N VAL A 40 3.95 -7.00 6.73
CA VAL A 40 2.91 -7.59 7.58
C VAL A 40 3.50 -8.50 8.65
N GLU A 41 4.43 -9.39 8.26
CA GLU A 41 5.13 -10.27 9.20
C GLU A 41 5.91 -9.47 10.26
N ALA A 42 6.65 -8.46 9.82
CA ALA A 42 7.37 -7.58 10.74
C ALA A 42 6.42 -6.84 11.67
N ALA A 43 5.27 -6.34 11.19
CA ALA A 43 4.30 -5.63 12.01
C ALA A 43 3.70 -6.51 13.14
N GLY A 44 3.67 -7.83 12.97
CA GLY A 44 3.25 -8.78 13.99
C GLY A 44 4.25 -8.98 15.13
N ARG A 45 5.52 -8.59 14.94
CA ARG A 45 6.57 -8.78 15.94
C ARG A 45 6.47 -7.74 17.06
N PRO A 46 6.65 -8.12 18.35
CA PRO A 46 6.55 -7.19 19.47
C PRO A 46 7.42 -5.93 19.35
N GLU A 47 8.64 -6.08 18.83
CA GLU A 47 9.64 -5.00 18.68
C GLU A 47 9.32 -4.01 17.55
N MET A 48 8.42 -4.38 16.64
CA MET A 48 7.99 -3.59 15.47
C MET A 48 6.54 -3.09 15.59
N ARG A 49 5.84 -3.46 16.67
CA ARG A 49 4.46 -3.06 16.92
C ARG A 49 4.33 -1.53 16.87
N GLY A 50 3.41 -1.05 16.04
CA GLY A 50 3.15 0.38 15.85
C GLY A 50 4.20 1.14 15.02
N LYS A 51 5.26 0.49 14.52
CA LYS A 51 6.25 1.14 13.65
C LYS A 51 5.89 1.09 12.17
N ILE A 52 5.18 0.04 11.76
CA ILE A 52 4.66 -0.12 10.40
C ILE A 52 3.20 0.28 10.43
N ILE A 53 2.89 1.44 9.88
CA ILE A 53 1.53 2.01 9.85
C ILE A 53 1.16 2.23 8.38
N PRO A 54 0.49 1.25 7.73
CA PRO A 54 -0.07 1.45 6.41
C PRO A 54 -1.06 2.62 6.43
N ARG A 55 -1.02 3.48 5.41
CA ARG A 55 -1.94 4.63 5.29
C ARG A 55 -2.97 4.38 4.21
N GLU A 56 -2.51 4.26 2.98
CA GLU A 56 -3.34 4.05 1.80
C GLU A 56 -2.84 2.81 1.08
N ILE A 57 -3.75 1.88 0.79
CA ILE A 57 -3.47 0.62 0.10
C ILE A 57 -4.25 0.65 -1.20
N PHE A 58 -3.55 0.84 -2.31
CA PHE A 58 -4.16 0.81 -3.65
C PHE A 58 -4.13 -0.61 -4.17
N TYR A 59 -5.29 -1.13 -4.59
CA TYR A 59 -5.42 -2.50 -5.07
C TYR A 59 -6.38 -2.59 -6.26
N SER A 60 -6.19 -3.60 -7.09
CA SER A 60 -7.10 -3.95 -8.17
C SER A 60 -7.39 -5.44 -8.09
N GLU A 61 -8.65 -5.79 -7.85
CA GLU A 61 -9.08 -7.19 -7.74
C GLU A 61 -8.86 -7.96 -9.04
N ASP A 62 -8.99 -7.29 -10.20
CA ASP A 62 -8.74 -7.88 -11.51
C ASP A 62 -7.27 -8.33 -11.69
N LEU A 63 -6.34 -7.76 -10.91
CA LEU A 63 -4.92 -8.13 -10.93
C LEU A 63 -4.56 -9.16 -9.85
N PHE A 64 -5.51 -9.59 -9.02
CA PHE A 64 -5.25 -10.61 -8.02
C PHE A 64 -5.04 -11.97 -8.69
N SER A 65 -4.01 -12.67 -8.22
CA SER A 65 -3.70 -14.03 -8.63
C SER A 65 -3.52 -14.87 -7.38
N GLY A 66 -4.34 -15.93 -7.26
CA GLY A 66 -4.43 -16.76 -6.07
C GLY A 66 -4.86 -15.98 -4.81
N ASP A 67 -4.60 -16.58 -3.65
CA ASP A 67 -5.12 -16.08 -2.37
C ASP A 67 -4.19 -15.09 -1.65
N THR A 68 -2.94 -14.95 -2.12
CA THR A 68 -1.92 -14.14 -1.45
C THR A 68 -2.30 -12.66 -1.38
N ALA A 69 -2.74 -12.07 -2.50
CA ALA A 69 -3.08 -10.65 -2.55
C ALA A 69 -4.32 -10.30 -1.70
N PRO A 70 -5.43 -11.06 -1.75
CA PRO A 70 -6.55 -10.92 -0.82
C PRO A 70 -6.15 -11.00 0.66
N HIS A 71 -5.32 -11.98 1.03
CA HIS A 71 -4.86 -12.16 2.42
C HIS A 71 -4.00 -10.98 2.89
N LEU A 72 -3.06 -10.52 2.06
CA LEU A 72 -2.25 -9.34 2.39
C LEU A 72 -3.08 -8.08 2.52
N LEU A 73 -4.05 -7.88 1.63
CA LEU A 73 -4.98 -6.75 1.72
C LEU A 73 -5.74 -6.76 3.05
N ALA A 74 -6.29 -7.91 3.44
CA ALA A 74 -6.99 -8.07 4.71
C ALA A 74 -6.07 -7.75 5.91
N ALA A 75 -4.85 -8.26 5.91
CA ALA A 75 -3.88 -8.02 6.98
C ALA A 75 -3.46 -6.54 7.07
N LEU A 76 -3.19 -5.88 5.94
CA LEU A 76 -2.82 -4.46 5.92
C LEU A 76 -4.00 -3.56 6.35
N ARG A 77 -5.24 -3.94 6.04
CA ARG A 77 -6.44 -3.27 6.56
C ARG A 77 -6.58 -3.43 8.07
N ALA A 78 -6.28 -4.62 8.60
CA ALA A 78 -6.29 -4.86 10.05
C ALA A 78 -5.22 -4.03 10.80
N LEU A 79 -4.13 -3.66 10.13
CA LEU A 79 -3.14 -2.69 10.63
C LEU A 79 -3.57 -1.22 10.54
N GLY A 80 -4.79 -0.95 10.06
CA GLY A 80 -5.37 0.40 9.99
C GLY A 80 -5.20 1.10 8.64
N GLY A 81 -4.74 0.40 7.60
CA GLY A 81 -4.62 0.98 6.25
C GLY A 81 -5.98 1.13 5.56
N GLU A 82 -6.18 2.27 4.89
CA GLU A 82 -7.35 2.52 4.05
C GLU A 82 -7.19 1.82 2.70
N ALA A 83 -8.06 0.85 2.41
CA ALA A 83 -8.06 0.13 1.14
C ALA A 83 -8.85 0.88 0.07
N ILE A 84 -8.19 1.18 -1.05
CA ILE A 84 -8.74 1.97 -2.15
C ILE A 84 -8.67 1.12 -3.43
N ALA A 85 -9.84 0.68 -3.90
CA ALA A 85 -9.94 -0.04 -5.16
C ALA A 85 -9.59 0.90 -6.33
N VAL A 86 -8.79 0.41 -7.27
CA VAL A 86 -8.39 1.12 -8.48
C VAL A 86 -8.51 0.22 -9.71
N ALA A 87 -8.74 0.83 -10.88
CA ALA A 87 -8.72 0.11 -12.14
C ALA A 87 -7.29 -0.42 -12.44
N PRO A 88 -7.14 -1.55 -13.15
CA PRO A 88 -5.84 -2.18 -13.39
C PRO A 88 -4.78 -1.24 -13.97
N HIS A 89 -5.16 -0.39 -14.91
CA HIS A 89 -4.27 0.55 -15.59
C HIS A 89 -3.83 1.75 -14.73
N VAL A 90 -4.33 1.86 -13.50
CA VAL A 90 -3.97 2.93 -12.55
C VAL A 90 -2.80 2.52 -11.65
N LEU A 91 -2.63 1.21 -11.39
CA LEU A 91 -1.47 0.63 -10.73
C LEU A 91 -0.28 0.65 -11.70
#